data_AF-A4FN20-F1
#
_entry.id   AF-A4FN20-F1
#
_cell.length_a   1.000
_cell.length_b   1.000
_cell.length_c   1.000
_cell.angle_alpha   90.00
_cell.angle_beta   90.00
_cell.angle_gamma   90.00
#
_symmetry.space_group_name_H-M   'P 1'
#
loop_
_entity.id
_entity.type
_entity.pdbx_description
1 polymer ?
#
loop_
_entity_poly.entity_id
_entity_poly.type
_entity_poly.pdbx_seq_one_letter_code
_entity_poly.pdbx_strand_id
1 'polypeptide(L)'
;MRIEIASYDHPEATALIDALQRVYAARYGEGDATPTDPAEFRPPRGLFLLGYLDGRAVASGGWRAFSSAEPGYRDGDAERM
;
A
#
# COMPACT_ATOMS: atom_id res chain seq x y z
N MET A 1 3.78 14.58 14.11
CA MET A 1 3.58 13.86 12.84
C MET A 1 4.91 13.25 12.43
N ARG A 2 4.97 11.94 12.17
CA ARG A 2 6.17 11.22 11.73
C ARG A 2 5.82 10.28 10.58
N ILE A 3 6.73 10.12 9.61
CA ILE A 3 6.58 9.17 8.50
C ILE A 3 7.79 8.24 8.54
N GLU A 4 7.55 6.93 8.49
CA GLU A 4 8.60 5.92 8.54
C GLU A 4 8.44 4.91 7.43
N ILE A 5 9.59 4.39 6.97
CA ILE A 5 9.63 3.21 6.08
C ILE A 5 9.20 2.00 6.90
N ALA A 6 8.22 1.27 6.40
CA ALA A 6 7.72 0.04 6.98
C ALA A 6 7.63 -1.04 5.90
N SER A 7 7.35 -2.26 6.32
CA SER A 7 6.96 -3.33 5.40
C SER A 7 5.44 -3.29 5.18
N TYR A 8 4.99 -3.74 4.02
CA TYR A 8 3.56 -3.85 3.71
C TYR A 8 2.82 -4.78 4.69
N ASP A 9 3.48 -5.84 5.15
CA ASP A 9 2.97 -6.81 6.12
C ASP A 9 3.17 -6.39 7.60
N HIS A 10 3.57 -5.14 7.85
CA HIS A 10 3.68 -4.62 9.20
C HIS A 10 2.32 -4.68 9.90
N PRO A 11 2.22 -5.12 11.18
CA PRO A 11 0.93 -5.29 11.85
C PRO A 11 0.04 -4.04 11.85
N GLU A 12 0.63 -2.85 12.04
CA GLU A 12 -0.11 -1.59 11.97
C GLU A 12 -0.54 -1.22 10.54
N ALA A 13 0.21 -1.64 9.52
CA ALA A 13 -0.17 -1.47 8.12
C ALA A 13 -1.36 -2.37 7.79
N THR A 14 -1.28 -3.66 8.13
CA THR A 14 -2.39 -4.61 7.96
C THR A 14 -3.68 -4.12 8.62
N ALA A 15 -3.58 -3.58 9.85
CA ALA A 15 -4.75 -3.04 10.54
C ALA A 15 -5.40 -1.85 9.81
N LEU A 16 -4.60 -0.95 9.23
CA LEU A 16 -5.08 0.18 8.42
C LEU A 16 -5.68 -0.29 7.09
N ILE A 17 -5.05 -1.26 6.42
CA ILE A 17 -5.53 -1.87 5.18
C ILE A 17 -6.88 -2.57 5.43
N ASP A 18 -6.99 -3.40 6.47
CA ASP A 18 -8.22 -4.07 6.84
C ASP A 18 -9.35 -3.07 7.16
N ALA A 19 -9.02 -1.94 7.79
CA ALA A 19 -9.99 -0.88 8.04
C ALA A 19 -10.50 -0.26 6.74
N LEU A 20 -9.62 -0.02 5.77
CA LEU A 20 -9.99 0.47 4.44
C LEU A 20 -10.84 -0.56 3.67
N GLN A 21 -10.46 -1.84 3.70
CA GLN A 21 -11.21 -2.91 3.05
C GLN A 21 -12.64 -3.03 3.60
N ARG A 22 -12.84 -2.85 4.91
CA ARG A 22 -14.19 -2.79 5.49
C ARG A 22 -15.02 -1.62 4.96
N VAL A 23 -14.39 -0.46 4.73
CA VAL A 23 -15.07 0.70 4.11
C VAL A 23 -15.45 0.39 2.67
N TYR A 24 -14.56 -0.25 1.91
CA TYR A 24 -14.86 -0.66 0.53
C TYR A 24 -16.00 -1.70 0.48
N ALA A 25 -15.93 -2.76 1.28
CA ALA A 25 -16.98 -3.76 1.35
C ALA A 25 -18.34 -3.15 1.74
N ALA A 26 -18.36 -2.25 2.73
CA ALA A 26 -19.59 -1.57 3.15
C ALA A 26 -20.18 -0.65 2.06
N ARG A 27 -19.32 -0.05 1.22
CA ARG A 27 -19.74 0.96 0.23
C ARG A 27 -20.00 0.38 -1.15
N TYR A 28 -19.32 -0.69 -1.52
CA TYR A 28 -19.31 -1.25 -2.88
C TYR A 28 -19.65 -2.75 -2.93
N GLY A 29 -19.86 -3.40 -1.78
CA GLY A 29 -20.34 -4.78 -1.67
C GLY A 29 -19.23 -5.82 -1.46
N GLU A 30 -18.07 -5.64 -2.10
CA GLU A 30 -16.89 -6.48 -1.90
C GLU A 30 -15.65 -5.62 -1.59
N GLY A 31 -14.73 -6.19 -0.81
CA GLY A 31 -13.39 -5.63 -0.66
C GLY A 31 -12.54 -5.99 -1.87
N ASP A 32 -11.41 -5.30 -2.04
CA ASP A 32 -10.40 -5.71 -3.00
C ASP A 32 -9.75 -7.02 -2.51
N ALA A 33 -9.93 -8.08 -3.31
CA ALA A 33 -9.39 -9.42 -3.04
C ALA A 33 -8.12 -9.71 -3.87
N THR A 34 -7.57 -8.71 -4.56
CA THR A 34 -6.37 -8.87 -5.38
C THR A 34 -5.20 -9.34 -4.51
N PRO A 35 -4.66 -10.55 -4.74
CA PRO A 35 -3.49 -11.02 -4.01
C PRO A 35 -2.34 -10.05 -4.27
N THR A 36 -1.79 -9.49 -3.20
CA THR A 36 -0.72 -8.49 -3.27
C THR A 36 0.51 -9.04 -2.54
N ASP A 37 1.63 -9.18 -3.25
CA ASP A 37 2.89 -9.64 -2.65
C ASP A 37 3.59 -8.48 -1.92
N PRO A 38 3.86 -8.58 -0.59
CA PRO A 38 4.61 -7.58 0.15
C PRO A 38 5.96 -7.20 -0.48
N ALA A 39 6.58 -8.11 -1.24
CA ALA A 39 7.86 -7.88 -1.93
C ALA A 39 7.78 -6.77 -2.98
N GLU A 40 6.58 -6.49 -3.54
CA GLU A 40 6.38 -5.46 -4.54
C GLU A 40 6.61 -4.04 -4.00
N PHE A 41 6.47 -3.84 -2.68
CA PHE A 41 6.68 -2.54 -2.02
C PHE A 41 8.05 -2.41 -1.35
N ARG A 42 9.00 -3.29 -1.69
CA ARG A 42 10.35 -3.26 -1.11
C ARG A 42 11.35 -2.62 -2.08
N PRO A 43 12.37 -1.89 -1.56
CA PRO A 43 13.44 -1.37 -2.40
C PRO A 43 14.15 -2.50 -3.16
N PRO A 44 14.62 -2.26 -4.41
CA PRO A 44 14.64 -0.97 -5.12
C PRO A 44 13.37 -0.68 -5.94
N ARG A 45 12.39 -1.59 -5.94
CA ARG A 45 11.23 -1.52 -6.85
C ARG A 45 9.98 -0.93 -6.21
N GLY A 46 10.00 -0.69 -4.91
CA GLY A 46 8.90 -0.03 -4.24
C GLY A 46 9.30 0.50 -2.88
N LEU A 47 8.36 1.18 -2.23
CA LEU A 47 8.49 1.65 -0.88
C LEU A 47 7.13 1.61 -0.20
N PHE A 48 7.10 1.22 1.06
CA PHE A 48 5.93 1.32 1.91
C PHE A 48 6.23 2.22 3.11
N LEU A 49 5.24 3.05 3.47
CA LEU A 49 5.36 4.07 4.49
C LEU A 49 4.20 3.99 5.47
N LEU A 50 4.48 4.22 6.75
CA LEU A 50 3.49 4.46 7.80
C LEU A 50 3.58 5.90 8.30
N GLY A 51 2.42 6.53 8.46
CA GLY A 51 2.24 7.85 9.04
C GLY A 51 1.73 7.75 10.47
N TYR A 52 2.44 8.39 11.40
CA TYR A 52 2.13 8.39 12.82
C TYR A 52 1.74 9.79 13.31
N LEU A 53 0.68 9.82 14.12
CA LEU A 53 0.27 10.98 14.91
C LEU A 53 0.17 10.55 16.37
N ASP A 54 0.88 11.25 17.26
CA ASP A 54 0.94 10.96 18.70
C ASP A 54 1.27 9.49 19.03
N GLY A 55 2.20 8.91 18.26
CA GLY A 55 2.66 7.53 18.43
C GLY A 55 1.72 6.46 17.86
N ARG A 56 0.57 6.83 17.29
CA ARG A 56 -0.39 5.91 16.67
C ARG A 56 -0.30 5.97 15.16
N ALA A 57 -0.30 4.81 14.50
CA ALA A 57 -0.45 4.74 13.05
C ALA A 57 -1.83 5.27 12.63
N VAL A 58 -1.83 6.24 11.71
CA VAL A 58 -3.04 6.91 11.20
C VAL A 58 -3.12 6.92 9.67
N ALA A 59 -2.01 6.60 9.00
CA ALA A 59 -1.96 6.53 7.55
C ALA A 59 -0.96 5.45 7.11
N SER A 60 -1.22 4.87 5.94
CA SER A 60 -0.31 3.97 5.24
C SER A 60 -0.28 4.37 3.76
N GLY A 61 0.85 4.13 3.10
CA GLY A 61 0.98 4.38 1.67
C GLY A 61 2.13 3.59 1.06
N GLY A 62 1.85 2.92 -0.05
CA GLY A 62 2.84 2.17 -0.82
C GLY A 62 2.91 2.68 -2.26
N TRP A 63 4.10 2.57 -2.86
CA TRP A 63 4.26 2.64 -4.30
C TRP A 63 5.14 1.49 -4.77
N ARG A 64 4.88 1.00 -5.98
CA ARG A 64 5.67 -0.02 -6.67
C ARG A 64 5.92 0.41 -8.11
N ALA A 65 7.05 -0.03 -8.67
CA ALA A 65 7.43 0.21 -10.03
C ALA A 65 6.67 -0.75 -10.95
N PHE A 66 6.00 -0.19 -11.96
CA PHE A 66 5.31 -0.96 -12.98
C PHE A 66 6.32 -1.63 -13.94
N SER A 67 6.08 -2.88 -14.35
CA SER A 67 6.83 -3.51 -15.44
C SER A 67 6.06 -3.33 -16.75
N SER A 68 6.72 -2.77 -17.78
CA SER A 68 6.17 -2.21 -19.03
C SER A 68 5.36 -3.12 -19.97
N ALA A 69 4.77 -4.22 -19.51
CA ALA A 69 3.95 -5.09 -20.37
C ALA A 69 2.59 -4.46 -20.76
N GLU A 70 2.16 -3.37 -20.11
CA GLU A 70 0.90 -2.69 -20.46
C GLU A 70 1.10 -1.43 -21.32
N PRO A 71 0.33 -1.28 -22.42
CA PRO A 71 0.43 -0.12 -23.28
C PRO A 71 -0.01 1.15 -22.54
N GLY A 72 0.94 2.08 -22.36
CA GLY A 72 0.71 3.37 -21.71
C GLY A 72 1.63 3.67 -20.53
N TYR A 73 2.36 2.67 -20.02
CA TYR A 73 3.30 2.83 -18.90
C TYR A 73 4.75 2.58 -19.31
N ARG A 74 5.67 3.36 -18.75
CA ARG A 74 7.12 3.15 -18.89
C ARG A 74 7.63 2.29 -17.73
N ASP A 75 8.72 1.58 -17.97
CA ASP A 75 9.44 0.88 -16.89
C ASP A 75 9.82 1.85 -15.78
N GLY A 76 9.38 1.55 -14.55
CA GLY A 76 9.65 2.39 -13.39
C GLY A 76 8.59 3.45 -13.10
N ASP A 77 7.51 3.54 -13.89
CA ASP A 77 6.38 4.40 -13.54
C ASP A 77 5.77 3.94 -12.19
N ALA A 78 5.44 4.92 -11.34
CA ALA A 78 4.91 4.66 -10.01
C ALA A 78 3.41 4.32 -10.09
N GLU A 79 3.04 3.15 -9.60
CA GLU A 79 1.65 2.75 -9.41
C GLU A 79 1.22 2.97 -7.95
N ARG A 80 -0.03 3.41 -7.78
CA ARG A 80 -0.62 3.66 -6.46
C ARG A 80 -1.26 2.37 -5.95
N MET A 81 -1.04 2.08 -4.67
CA MET A 81 -1.86 1.14 -3.89
C MET A 81 -3.25 1.73 -3.61
#